data_AF-I4YUT9-F1
#
_entry.id   AF-I4YUT9-F1
#
_cell.length_a   1.000
_cell.length_b   1.000
_cell.length_c   1.000
_cell.angle_alpha   90.00
_cell.angle_beta   90.00
_cell.angle_gamma   90.00
#
_symmetry.space_group_name_H-M   'P 1'
#
loop_
_entity.id
_entity.type
_entity.pdbx_description
1 polymer ?
#
loop_
_entity_poly.entity_id
_entity_poly.type
_entity_poly.pdbx_seq_one_letter_code
_entity_poly.pdbx_strand_id
1 'polypeptide(L)'
;MLGTSDSLEQQGSPQANAAATTPETEQAIDVLRRILVGRTIADVERHLILDTLASCFGNRTHAARILGISIRTLRNKLNEYMEAGIAVPEPGQRPTVAA
;
A
#
# COMPACT_ATOMS: atom_id res chain seq x y z
N MET A 1 -48.26 -12.58 -46.66
CA MET A 1 -47.01 -12.41 -47.43
C MET A 1 -46.20 -11.35 -46.71
N LEU A 2 -45.39 -11.75 -45.72
CA LEU A 2 -43.92 -11.89 -45.81
C LEU A 2 -43.27 -10.54 -46.13
N GLY A 3 -42.44 -9.94 -45.31
CA GLY A 3 -41.89 -10.32 -44.01
C GLY A 3 -41.16 -9.09 -43.45
N THR A 4 -41.24 -8.93 -42.13
CA THR A 4 -40.42 -8.01 -41.35
C THR A 4 -38.96 -8.45 -41.44
N SER A 5 -38.22 -7.90 -42.39
CA SER A 5 -36.76 -7.86 -42.34
C SER A 5 -36.35 -6.90 -41.22
N ASP A 6 -35.24 -7.04 -40.54
CA ASP A 6 -34.27 -8.10 -40.34
C ASP A 6 -33.24 -7.42 -39.42
N SER A 7 -32.76 -8.14 -38.41
CA SER A 7 -31.45 -7.93 -37.78
C SER A 7 -31.04 -6.53 -37.33
N LEU A 8 -31.33 -6.21 -36.06
CA LEU A 8 -30.45 -5.41 -35.21
C LEU A 8 -30.28 -6.15 -33.88
N GLU A 9 -29.54 -7.26 -33.94
CA GLU A 9 -28.82 -7.80 -32.79
C GLU A 9 -27.82 -6.74 -32.31
N GLN A 10 -28.25 -5.89 -31.38
CA GLN A 10 -27.32 -5.13 -30.56
C GLN A 10 -27.06 -5.95 -29.29
N GLN A 11 -26.27 -7.03 -29.46
CA GLN A 11 -25.58 -7.69 -28.35
C GLN A 11 -24.51 -6.72 -27.83
N GLY A 12 -24.92 -5.78 -26.96
CA GLY A 12 -24.01 -5.00 -26.13
C GLY A 12 -23.61 -5.84 -24.92
N SER A 13 -22.64 -6.74 -25.11
CA SER A 13 -22.01 -7.50 -24.03
C SER A 13 -21.60 -6.54 -22.89
N PRO A 14 -21.92 -6.83 -21.62
CA PRO A 14 -21.22 -6.19 -20.53
C PRO A 14 -19.81 -6.76 -20.54
N GLN A 15 -18.88 -6.07 -21.22
CA GLN A 15 -17.45 -6.30 -21.02
C GLN A 15 -17.13 -5.80 -19.61
N ALA A 16 -17.49 -6.61 -18.62
CA ALA A 16 -16.96 -6.51 -17.28
C ALA A 16 -15.45 -6.52 -17.43
N ASN A 17 -14.80 -5.47 -16.95
CA ASN A 17 -13.36 -5.37 -16.84
C ASN A 17 -12.89 -6.40 -15.79
N ALA A 18 -12.96 -7.68 -16.14
CA ALA A 18 -12.20 -8.74 -15.51
C ALA A 18 -10.77 -8.56 -16.00
N ALA A 19 -10.04 -7.62 -15.39
CA ALA A 19 -8.59 -7.68 -15.41
C ALA A 19 -8.23 -9.06 -14.86
N ALA A 20 -7.89 -9.98 -15.75
CA ALA A 20 -7.52 -11.33 -15.39
C ALA A 20 -6.34 -11.22 -14.41
N THR A 21 -6.58 -11.54 -13.14
CA THR A 21 -5.51 -11.71 -12.16
C THR A 21 -4.57 -12.76 -12.74
N THR A 22 -3.43 -12.33 -13.27
CA THR A 22 -2.42 -13.27 -13.78
C THR A 22 -2.00 -14.20 -12.64
N PRO A 23 -1.64 -15.46 -12.93
CA PRO A 23 -1.20 -16.41 -11.89
C PRO A 23 -0.04 -15.85 -11.06
N GLU A 24 0.79 -14.99 -11.66
CA GLU A 24 1.88 -14.27 -11.00
C GLU A 24 1.37 -13.28 -9.93
N THR A 25 0.27 -12.57 -10.20
CA THR A 25 -0.35 -11.64 -9.23
C THR A 25 -0.96 -12.40 -8.05
N GLU A 26 -1.65 -13.50 -8.31
CA GLU A 26 -2.24 -14.36 -7.27
C GLU A 26 -1.15 -14.92 -6.34
N GLN A 27 -0.03 -15.37 -6.91
CA GLN A 27 1.13 -15.85 -6.16
C GLN A 27 1.76 -14.74 -5.30
N ALA A 28 1.92 -13.53 -5.84
CA ALA A 28 2.44 -12.40 -5.07
C ALA A 28 1.52 -12.03 -3.89
N ILE A 29 0.20 -12.06 -4.08
CA ILE A 29 -0.78 -11.80 -3.01
C ILE A 29 -0.67 -12.87 -1.91
N ASP A 30 -0.54 -14.15 -2.27
CA ASP A 30 -0.38 -15.22 -1.29
C ASP A 30 0.90 -15.07 -0.45
N VAL A 31 2.01 -14.67 -1.07
CA VAL A 31 3.26 -14.35 -0.36
C VAL A 31 3.03 -13.21 0.63
N LEU A 32 2.37 -12.13 0.22
CA LEU A 32 2.06 -11.00 1.11
C LEU A 32 1.16 -11.42 2.29
N ARG A 33 0.14 -12.26 2.05
CA ARG A 33 -0.72 -12.79 3.11
C ARG A 33 0.10 -13.55 4.15
N ARG A 34 1.00 -14.43 3.72
CA ARG A 34 1.87 -15.21 4.61
C ARG A 34 2.82 -14.34 5.45
N ILE A 35 3.24 -13.18 4.92
CA ILE A 35 4.09 -12.22 5.64
C ILE A 35 3.31 -11.45 6.71
N LEU A 36 2.05 -11.10 6.43
CA LEU A 36 1.21 -10.26 7.28
C LEU A 36 0.44 -11.05 8.36
N VAL A 37 -0.04 -12.25 8.05
CA VAL A 37 -0.83 -13.07 8.99
C VAL A 37 0.04 -13.49 10.18
N GLY A 38 -0.49 -13.31 11.39
CA GLY A 38 0.20 -13.63 12.65
C GLY A 38 1.07 -12.49 13.20
N ARG A 39 1.24 -11.38 12.47
CA ARG A 39 1.86 -10.16 13.01
C ARG A 39 0.84 -9.28 13.71
N THR A 40 1.30 -8.55 14.73
CA THR A 40 0.45 -7.54 15.37
C THR A 40 0.28 -6.34 14.45
N ILE A 41 -0.84 -5.61 14.62
CA ILE A 41 -1.04 -4.35 13.90
C ILE A 41 0.08 -3.36 14.24
N ALA A 42 0.54 -3.34 15.50
CA ALA A 42 1.61 -2.46 15.94
C ALA A 42 2.93 -2.72 15.19
N ASP A 43 3.28 -3.98 14.96
CA ASP A 43 4.49 -4.34 14.21
C ASP A 43 4.41 -3.96 12.73
N VAL A 44 3.26 -4.25 12.10
CA VAL A 44 3.02 -3.90 10.70
C VAL A 44 3.01 -2.38 10.52
N GLU A 45 2.30 -1.68 11.39
CA GLU A 45 2.26 -0.20 11.42
C GLU A 45 3.67 0.38 11.57
N ARG A 46 4.46 -0.12 12.52
CA ARG A 46 5.83 0.35 12.77
C ARG A 46 6.70 0.23 11.54
N HIS A 47 6.77 -0.95 10.92
CA HIS A 47 7.57 -1.15 9.72
C HIS A 47 7.10 -0.24 8.58
N LEU A 48 5.79 -0.17 8.35
CA LEU A 48 5.22 0.67 7.31
C LEU A 48 5.55 2.16 7.50
N ILE A 49 5.49 2.65 8.74
CA ILE A 49 5.84 4.03 9.09
C ILE A 49 7.33 4.30 8.82
N LEU A 50 8.22 3.43 9.29
CA LEU A 50 9.67 3.61 9.17
C LEU A 50 10.13 3.54 7.72
N ASP A 51 9.63 2.57 6.95
CA ASP A 51 9.97 2.41 5.52
C ASP A 51 9.47 3.60 4.70
N THR A 52 8.26 4.10 5.00
CA THR A 52 7.73 5.30 4.35
C THR A 52 8.55 6.54 4.72
N LEU A 53 9.01 6.66 5.96
CA LEU A 53 9.89 7.76 6.35
C LEU A 53 11.25 7.69 5.66
N ALA A 54 11.82 6.50 5.52
CA ALA A 54 13.08 6.29 4.82
C ALA A 54 12.95 6.67 3.34
N SER A 55 11.87 6.26 2.66
CA SER A 55 11.61 6.64 1.26
C SER A 55 11.37 8.14 1.10
N CYS A 56 10.89 8.81 2.15
CA CYS A 56 10.69 10.27 2.21
C CYS A 56 11.91 11.04 2.73
N PHE A 57 13.07 10.42 2.91
CA PHE A 57 14.29 11.05 3.46
C PHE A 57 14.06 11.75 4.82
N GLY A 58 13.24 11.13 5.68
CA GLY A 58 12.87 11.68 6.99
C GLY A 58 11.86 12.84 6.94
N ASN A 59 11.28 13.16 5.78
CA ASN A 59 10.25 14.19 5.68
C ASN A 59 8.91 13.71 6.26
N ARG A 60 8.71 14.01 7.54
CA ARG A 60 7.54 13.60 8.33
C ARG A 60 6.22 14.11 7.73
N THR A 61 6.18 15.34 7.20
CA THR A 61 4.97 15.90 6.57
C THR A 61 4.61 15.15 5.29
N HIS A 62 5.60 14.72 4.50
CA HIS A 62 5.35 13.95 3.30
C HIS A 62 4.93 12.51 3.61
N ALA A 63 5.63 11.85 4.54
CA ALA A 63 5.28 10.50 4.99
C ALA A 63 3.87 10.43 5.57
N ALA A 64 3.46 11.39 6.42
CA ALA A 64 2.12 11.43 7.00
C ALA A 64 1.02 11.48 5.92
N ARG A 65 1.25 12.24 4.84
CA ARG A 65 0.32 12.34 3.72
C ARG A 65 0.19 11.00 2.96
N ILE A 66 1.31 10.31 2.72
CA ILE A 66 1.32 9.01 2.03
C ILE A 66 0.59 7.97 2.88
N LEU A 67 0.83 7.96 4.19
CA LEU A 67 0.20 7.03 5.13
C LEU A 67 -1.27 7.34 5.42
N GLY A 68 -1.75 8.55 5.05
CA GLY A 68 -3.13 8.96 5.29
C GLY A 68 -3.44 9.25 6.77
N ILE A 69 -2.43 9.62 7.57
CA ILE A 69 -2.60 9.98 8.98
C ILE A 69 -2.22 11.44 9.25
N SER A 70 -2.68 12.00 10.37
CA SER A 70 -2.28 13.34 10.75
C SER A 70 -0.78 13.40 11.09
N ILE A 71 -0.14 14.55 10.81
CA ILE A 71 1.26 14.79 11.21
C ILE A 71 1.46 14.67 12.74
N ARG A 72 0.42 14.96 13.54
CA ARG A 72 0.44 14.76 15.00
C ARG A 72 0.51 13.27 15.33
N THR A 73 -0.34 12.45 14.72
CA THR A 73 -0.35 11.00 14.92
C THR A 73 1.01 10.41 14.55
N LEU A 74 1.57 10.81 13.40
CA LEU A 74 2.90 10.34 12.99
C LEU A 74 3.96 10.73 14.03
N ARG A 75 3.99 12.00 14.48
CA ARG A 75 4.94 12.44 15.51
C ARG A 75 4.83 11.67 16.82
N ASN A 76 3.61 11.41 17.28
CA ASN A 76 3.37 10.63 18.49
C ASN A 76 3.96 9.22 18.34
N LYS A 77 3.68 8.54 17.23
CA LYS A 77 4.23 7.21 16.93
C LYS A 77 5.75 7.21 16.89
N LEU A 78 6.38 8.23 16.29
CA LEU A 78 7.83 8.32 16.26
C LEU A 78 8.43 8.53 17.65
N ASN A 79 7.79 9.33 18.50
CA ASN A 79 8.23 9.49 19.88
C ASN A 79 8.10 8.17 20.66
N GLU A 80 6.99 7.45 20.52
CA GLU A 80 6.79 6.12 21.11
C GLU A 80 7.90 5.15 20.67
N TYR A 81 8.29 5.18 19.39
CA TYR A 81 9.37 4.33 18.87
C TYR A 81 10.73 4.72 19.44
N MET A 82 11.03 6.02 19.55
CA MET A 82 12.26 6.50 20.18
C MET A 82 12.35 6.10 21.66
N GLU A 83 11.24 6.22 22.39
CA GLU A 83 11.14 5.79 23.80
C GLU A 83 11.33 4.28 23.97
N ALA A 84 10.84 3.50 23.01
CA ALA A 84 11.08 2.05 22.94
C ALA A 84 12.48 1.67 22.44
N GLY A 85 13.37 2.64 22.17
CA GLY A 85 14.74 2.42 21.71
C GLY A 85 14.86 2.00 20.24
N ILE A 86 13.81 2.20 19.44
CA ILE A 86 13.83 1.92 18.00
C ILE A 86 14.45 3.09 17.26
N ALA A 87 15.38 2.79 16.35
CA ALA A 87 16.00 3.80 15.51
C ALA A 87 14.98 4.42 14.54
N VAL A 88 14.79 5.74 14.65
CA VAL A 88 13.93 6.52 13.76
C VAL A 88 14.79 7.33 12.78
N PRO A 89 14.48 7.33 11.47
CA PRO A 89 15.19 8.15 10.50
C PRO A 89 15.06 9.65 10.83
N GLU A 90 16.18 10.34 10.99
CA GLU A 90 16.19 11.78 11.26
C GLU A 90 15.83 12.60 10.00
N PRO A 91 15.18 13.77 10.16
CA PRO A 91 14.85 14.64 9.05
C PRO A 91 16.12 15.11 8.32
N GLY A 92 16.19 14.88 7.00
CA GLY A 92 17.33 15.32 6.19
C GLY A 92 18.53 14.36 6.17
N GLN A 93 18.42 13.20 6.84
CA GLN A 93 19.43 12.14 6.76
C GLN A 93 19.09 11.20 5.59
N ARG A 94 20.02 11.00 4.66
CA ARG A 94 19.90 9.88 3.70
C ARG A 94 20.06 8.58 4.50
N PRO A 95 19.22 7.55 4.27
CA PRO A 95 19.44 6.25 4.88
C PRO A 95 20.85 5.79 4.51
N THR A 96 21.75 5.67 5.50
CA THR A 96 23.02 5.01 5.29
C THR A 96 22.69 3.52 5.24
N VAL A 97 22.35 3.01 4.06
CA VAL A 97 22.37 1.58 3.82
C VAL A 97 23.81 1.14 4.09
N ALA A 98 24.03 0.54 5.25
CA ALA A 98 25.22 -0.24 5.51
C ALA A 98 25.17 -1.42 4.53
N ALA A 99 26.12 -1.43 3.59
CA ALA A 99 26.32 -2.48 2.60
C ALA A 99 26.87 -3.77 3.24
#